data_AF-X0ZB32-F1
#
_entry.id   AF-X0ZB32-F1
#
_cell.length_a   1.000
_cell.length_b   1.000
_cell.length_c   1.000
_cell.angle_alpha   90.00
_cell.angle_beta   90.00
_cell.angle_gamma   90.00
#
_symmetry.space_group_name_H-M   'P 1'
#
loop_
_entity.id
_entity.type
_entity.pdbx_description
1 polymer ?
#
loop_
_entity_poly.entity_id
_entity_poly.type
_entity_poly.pdbx_seq_one_letter_code
_entity_poly.pdbx_strand_id
1 'polypeptide(L)'
;MLTDTGSATIPDYFLDEANRPVPSEKLDAAWEKWISTGSYEDVIKEMRKEPGPFLFKMEEHPNSNEMWKIYKGFLKHADPQEFVRFNSTFYTDINPRIRMLRKIKCPTLILLGEDDIVFFKASEIMAKRIPDVRYVIFDGVGHMTAIESPERTTKEILDFLETVNQTGKANM
;
A
#
# COMPACT_ATOMS: atom_id res chain seq x y z
N MET A 1 13.76 9.62 10.89
CA MET A 1 13.30 10.22 9.63
C MET A 1 13.42 9.14 8.57
N LEU A 2 12.34 8.37 8.35
CA LEU A 2 12.34 7.19 7.48
C LEU A 2 11.21 7.36 6.45
N THR A 3 11.30 8.42 5.67
CA THR A 3 10.44 8.71 4.52
C THR A 3 11.28 8.75 3.25
N ASP A 4 12.34 7.93 3.19
CA ASP A 4 12.91 7.54 1.90
C ASP A 4 12.09 6.36 1.38
N THR A 5 10.97 6.68 0.74
CA THR A 5 10.04 5.70 0.16
C THR A 5 10.59 5.07 -1.12
N GLY A 6 11.83 5.40 -1.51
CA GLY A 6 12.49 4.88 -2.71
C GLY A 6 11.85 5.32 -4.04
N SER A 7 10.65 5.89 -4.02
CA SER A 7 9.87 6.39 -5.17
C SER A 7 8.77 7.36 -4.69
N ALA A 8 8.08 8.01 -5.65
CA ALA A 8 7.05 9.00 -5.37
C ALA A 8 5.84 8.35 -4.70
N THR A 9 5.27 9.03 -3.71
CA THR A 9 4.11 8.57 -2.94
C THR A 9 2.89 9.46 -3.08
N ILE A 10 2.99 10.56 -3.83
CA ILE A 10 1.84 11.32 -4.30
C ILE A 10 1.31 10.74 -5.62
N PRO A 11 0.04 10.31 -5.68
CA PRO A 11 -0.62 9.95 -6.94
C PRO A 11 -0.71 11.16 -7.87
N ASP A 12 -0.56 10.96 -9.19
CA ASP A 12 -0.67 12.03 -10.19
C ASP A 12 -2.00 12.79 -10.08
N TYR A 13 -3.09 12.09 -9.74
CA TYR A 13 -4.41 12.69 -9.54
C TYR A 13 -4.44 13.70 -8.36
N PHE A 14 -3.65 13.47 -7.29
CA PHE A 14 -3.54 14.37 -6.13
C PHE A 14 -2.55 15.54 -6.33
N LEU A 15 -1.91 15.63 -7.51
CA LEU A 15 -1.15 16.83 -7.90
C LEU A 15 -2.07 18.03 -8.06
N ASP A 16 -3.31 17.81 -8.48
CA ASP A 16 -4.38 18.80 -8.42
C ASP A 16 -4.91 18.87 -6.98
N GLU A 17 -4.90 20.06 -6.39
CA GLU A 17 -5.36 20.26 -5.01
C GLU A 17 -6.85 19.94 -4.83
N ALA A 18 -7.65 20.13 -5.88
CA ALA A 18 -9.08 19.81 -5.87
C ALA A 18 -9.37 18.32 -5.66
N ASN A 19 -8.38 17.48 -5.96
CA ASN A 19 -8.46 16.04 -5.93
C ASN A 19 -7.89 15.44 -4.64
N ARG A 20 -7.22 16.24 -3.81
CA ARG A 20 -6.64 15.77 -2.55
C ARG A 20 -7.74 15.33 -1.59
N PRO A 21 -7.53 14.25 -0.81
CA PRO A 21 -8.51 13.83 0.18
C PRO A 21 -8.72 14.93 1.22
N VAL A 22 -9.99 15.25 1.47
CA VAL A 22 -10.39 16.20 2.52
C VAL A 22 -10.23 15.50 3.88
N PRO A 23 -9.55 16.10 4.87
CA PRO A 23 -9.48 15.54 6.22
C PRO A 23 -10.88 15.33 6.80
N SER A 24 -11.12 14.16 7.39
CA SER A 24 -12.41 13.81 7.98
C SER A 24 -12.37 14.08 9.47
N GLU A 25 -13.10 15.10 9.94
CA GLU A 25 -13.15 15.48 11.36
C GLU A 25 -13.51 14.30 12.28
N LYS A 26 -14.36 13.38 11.81
CA LYS A 26 -14.77 12.18 12.56
C LYS A 26 -13.64 11.15 12.64
N LEU A 27 -12.92 10.96 11.54
CA LEU A 27 -11.76 10.07 11.51
C LEU A 27 -10.64 10.64 12.39
N ASP A 28 -10.39 11.94 12.31
CA ASP A 28 -9.41 12.65 13.15
C ASP A 28 -9.74 12.50 14.64
N ALA A 29 -11.00 12.71 15.03
CA ALA A 29 -11.45 12.48 16.40
C ALA A 29 -11.30 11.01 16.85
N ALA A 30 -11.51 10.05 15.96
CA ALA A 30 -11.28 8.63 16.24
C ALA A 30 -9.77 8.33 16.45
N TRP A 31 -8.89 8.96 15.68
CA TRP A 31 -7.44 8.86 15.84
C TRP A 31 -6.97 9.44 17.18
N GLU A 32 -7.42 10.63 17.55
CA GLU A 32 -7.10 11.25 18.85
C GLU A 32 -7.56 10.37 20.02
N LYS A 33 -8.75 9.78 19.89
CA LYS A 33 -9.26 8.83 20.88
C LYS A 33 -8.40 7.56 20.95
N TRP A 34 -7.95 7.03 19.82
CA TRP A 34 -7.06 5.87 19.83
C TRP A 34 -5.72 6.21 20.50
N ILE A 35 -5.09 7.33 20.16
CA ILE A 35 -3.84 7.79 20.77
C ILE A 35 -3.99 7.92 22.31
N SER A 36 -5.11 8.46 22.77
CA SER A 36 -5.33 8.73 24.20
C SER A 36 -5.81 7.52 25.02
N THR A 37 -6.55 6.58 24.41
CA THR A 37 -7.22 5.50 25.15
C THR A 37 -6.71 4.09 24.80
N GLY A 38 -5.96 3.94 23.71
CA GLY A 38 -5.57 2.63 23.18
C GLY A 38 -6.71 1.85 22.51
N SER A 39 -7.93 2.40 22.45
CA SER A 39 -9.08 1.77 21.79
C SER A 39 -9.13 2.16 20.30
N TYR A 40 -8.99 1.16 19.42
CA TYR A 40 -8.98 1.33 17.97
C TYR A 40 -10.30 0.91 17.30
N GLU A 41 -11.32 0.53 18.06
CA GLU A 41 -12.63 0.09 17.51
C GLU A 41 -13.35 1.23 16.77
N ASP A 42 -13.28 2.45 17.29
CA ASP A 42 -13.87 3.63 16.65
C ASP A 42 -13.13 3.97 15.35
N VAL A 43 -11.81 3.76 15.31
CA VAL A 43 -11.00 3.95 14.09
C VAL A 43 -11.44 2.98 13.01
N ILE A 44 -11.55 1.67 13.33
CA ILE A 44 -12.07 0.68 12.37
C ILE A 44 -13.46 1.08 11.88
N LYS A 45 -14.36 1.47 12.78
CA LYS A 45 -15.73 1.85 12.42
C LYS A 45 -15.78 3.04 11.46
N GLU A 46 -14.99 4.09 11.69
CA GLU A 46 -14.97 5.25 10.80
C GLU A 46 -14.24 4.94 9.49
N MET A 47 -13.14 4.17 9.52
CA MET A 47 -12.45 3.71 8.30
C MET A 47 -13.35 2.83 7.43
N ARG A 48 -14.27 2.04 7.98
CA ARG A 48 -15.22 1.27 7.16
C ARG A 48 -16.23 2.14 6.42
N LYS A 49 -16.58 3.31 6.96
CA LYS A 49 -17.48 4.27 6.30
C LYS A 49 -16.76 5.07 5.23
N GLU A 50 -15.49 5.40 5.51
CA GLU A 50 -14.62 6.20 4.66
C GLU A 50 -13.29 5.45 4.47
N PRO A 51 -13.28 4.35 3.69
CA PRO A 51 -12.11 3.45 3.56
C PRO A 51 -10.94 4.07 2.81
N GLY A 52 -11.17 5.23 2.19
CA GLY A 52 -10.16 5.97 1.47
C GLY A 52 -9.56 5.18 0.30
N PRO A 53 -8.46 5.67 -0.27
CA PRO A 53 -7.90 5.12 -1.51
C PRO A 53 -7.18 3.78 -1.31
N PHE A 54 -6.92 3.36 -0.07
CA PHE A 54 -6.20 2.13 0.24
C PHE A 54 -7.13 0.95 0.55
N LEU A 55 -8.28 1.17 1.20
CA LEU A 55 -9.07 0.08 1.75
C LEU A 55 -10.43 -0.12 1.08
N PHE A 56 -10.78 0.70 0.07
CA PHE A 56 -12.10 0.65 -0.54
C PHE A 56 -12.44 -0.72 -1.14
N LYS A 57 -11.51 -1.35 -1.87
CA LYS A 57 -11.71 -2.71 -2.41
C LYS A 57 -11.87 -3.75 -1.30
N MET A 58 -11.15 -3.60 -0.19
CA MET A 58 -11.31 -4.46 0.98
C MET A 58 -12.69 -4.32 1.63
N GLU A 59 -13.27 -3.11 1.66
CA GLU A 59 -14.65 -2.90 2.11
C GLU A 59 -15.68 -3.46 1.12
N GLU A 60 -15.47 -3.29 -0.18
CA GLU A 60 -16.36 -3.78 -1.25
C GLU A 60 -16.35 -5.31 -1.41
N HIS A 61 -15.31 -5.98 -0.91
CA HIS A 61 -15.11 -7.41 -1.11
C HIS A 61 -16.20 -8.26 -0.41
N PRO A 62 -16.70 -9.37 -1.00
CA PRO A 62 -17.71 -10.24 -0.38
C PRO A 62 -17.33 -10.76 1.02
N ASN A 63 -16.03 -10.96 1.24
CA ASN A 63 -15.46 -11.39 2.52
C ASN A 63 -14.91 -10.24 3.38
N SER A 64 -15.37 -9.00 3.16
CA SER A 64 -14.87 -7.80 3.83
C SER A 64 -14.78 -7.95 5.36
N ASN A 65 -15.79 -8.57 5.99
CA ASN A 65 -15.78 -8.79 7.44
C ASN A 65 -14.58 -9.61 7.93
N GLU A 66 -14.16 -10.63 7.18
CA GLU A 66 -12.98 -11.41 7.55
C GLU A 66 -11.69 -10.63 7.30
N MET A 67 -11.63 -9.88 6.20
CA MET A 67 -10.47 -9.03 5.87
C MET A 67 -10.24 -7.95 6.93
N TRP A 68 -11.31 -7.31 7.42
CA TRP A 68 -11.22 -6.35 8.52
C TRP A 68 -10.78 -6.96 9.85
N LYS A 69 -11.04 -8.25 10.11
CA LYS A 69 -10.48 -8.93 11.30
C LYS A 69 -8.96 -9.04 11.19
N ILE A 70 -8.44 -9.33 10.01
CA ILE A 70 -7.00 -9.36 9.74
C ILE A 70 -6.42 -7.94 9.88
N TYR A 71 -7.07 -6.95 9.26
CA TYR A 71 -6.66 -5.54 9.37
C TYR A 71 -6.64 -5.03 10.80
N LYS A 72 -7.64 -5.39 11.59
CA LYS A 72 -7.74 -5.11 13.02
C LYS A 72 -6.56 -5.70 13.80
N GLY A 73 -6.12 -6.91 13.43
CA GLY A 73 -4.90 -7.52 13.96
C GLY A 73 -3.67 -6.64 13.73
N PHE A 74 -3.51 -6.08 12.53
CA PHE A 74 -2.41 -5.14 12.22
C PHE A 74 -2.50 -3.86 13.05
N LEU A 75 -3.66 -3.20 13.11
CA LEU A 75 -3.82 -1.97 13.89
C LEU A 75 -3.51 -2.17 15.38
N LYS A 76 -3.88 -3.31 15.96
CA LYS A 76 -3.57 -3.63 17.37
C LYS A 76 -2.07 -3.57 17.69
N HIS A 77 -1.22 -3.83 16.70
CA HIS A 77 0.23 -3.86 16.85
C HIS A 77 0.92 -2.59 16.29
N ALA A 78 0.16 -1.69 15.68
CA ALA A 78 0.69 -0.42 15.20
C ALA A 78 0.81 0.60 16.34
N ASP A 79 1.86 1.42 16.29
CA ASP A 79 1.94 2.61 17.14
C ASP A 79 1.09 3.72 16.49
N PRO A 80 0.03 4.21 17.18
CA PRO A 80 -0.87 5.20 16.60
C PRO A 80 -0.18 6.54 16.32
N GLN A 81 0.85 6.93 17.08
CA GLN A 81 1.59 8.17 16.82
C GLN A 81 2.42 8.04 15.54
N GLU A 82 3.06 6.88 15.37
CA GLU A 82 3.83 6.58 14.15
C GLU A 82 2.92 6.51 12.92
N PHE A 83 1.72 5.95 13.07
CA PHE A 83 0.72 5.88 12.00
C PHE A 83 0.27 7.27 11.55
N VAL A 84 -0.10 8.14 12.51
CA VAL A 84 -0.50 9.53 12.20
C VAL A 84 0.65 10.30 11.55
N ARG A 85 1.87 10.16 12.06
CA ARG A 85 3.06 10.81 11.48
C ARG A 85 3.37 10.32 10.07
N PHE A 86 3.22 9.02 9.83
CA PHE A 86 3.38 8.46 8.49
C PHE A 86 2.32 9.05 7.55
N ASN A 87 1.05 9.03 7.92
CA ASN A 87 -0.04 9.54 7.11
C ASN A 87 0.13 11.04 6.77
N SER A 88 0.59 11.87 7.72
CA SER A 88 0.80 13.30 7.49
C SER A 88 1.94 13.62 6.51
N THR A 89 2.83 12.67 6.25
CA THR A 89 4.00 12.85 5.36
C THR A 89 3.89 12.04 4.07
N PHE A 90 2.93 11.12 3.99
CA PHE A 90 2.85 10.14 2.92
C PHE A 90 2.65 10.77 1.53
N TYR A 91 1.80 11.79 1.38
CA TYR A 91 1.55 12.43 0.07
C TYR A 91 2.53 13.56 -0.29
N THR A 92 3.71 13.61 0.35
CA THR A 92 4.62 14.76 0.19
C THR A 92 5.80 14.50 -0.75
N ASP A 93 6.10 13.24 -1.09
CA ASP A 93 7.21 12.91 -2.00
C ASP A 93 6.72 12.79 -3.46
N ILE A 94 7.06 13.81 -4.26
CA ILE A 94 6.79 13.85 -5.71
C ILE A 94 7.88 13.16 -6.53
N ASN A 95 8.99 12.73 -5.93
CA ASN A 95 10.16 12.29 -6.66
C ASN A 95 10.18 10.77 -6.88
N PRO A 96 10.02 10.27 -8.11
CA PRO A 96 10.07 8.84 -8.40
C PRO A 96 11.47 8.22 -8.29
N ARG A 97 12.51 9.01 -7.96
CA ARG A 97 13.91 8.60 -7.77
C ARG A 97 14.46 7.71 -8.91
N ILE A 98 14.10 8.04 -10.15
CA ILE A 98 14.44 7.27 -11.37
C ILE A 98 15.92 6.85 -11.43
N ARG A 99 16.84 7.77 -11.07
CA ARG A 99 18.28 7.49 -11.09
C ARG A 99 18.67 6.40 -10.09
N MET A 100 17.98 6.30 -8.96
CA MET A 100 18.21 5.28 -7.95
C MET A 100 17.58 3.94 -8.34
N LEU A 101 16.38 3.95 -8.93
CA LEU A 101 15.73 2.74 -9.46
C LEU A 101 16.63 1.99 -10.46
N ARG A 102 17.31 2.72 -11.35
CA ARG A 102 18.26 2.14 -12.32
C ARG A 102 19.50 1.51 -11.68
N LYS A 103 19.78 1.79 -10.41
CA LYS A 103 20.93 1.23 -9.67
C LYS A 103 20.60 -0.07 -8.95
N ILE A 104 19.33 -0.48 -8.91
CA ILE A 104 18.91 -1.75 -8.33
C ILE A 104 19.48 -2.88 -9.20
N LYS A 105 20.29 -3.75 -8.61
CA LYS A 105 21.00 -4.84 -9.32
C LYS A 105 20.46 -6.24 -8.99
N CYS A 106 19.72 -6.38 -7.89
CA CYS A 106 19.10 -7.66 -7.54
C CYS A 106 17.78 -7.84 -8.30
N PRO A 107 17.38 -9.09 -8.57
CA PRO A 107 16.03 -9.40 -9.02
C PRO A 107 14.99 -8.73 -8.13
N THR A 108 13.98 -8.11 -8.74
CA THR A 108 12.92 -7.40 -8.02
C THR A 108 11.56 -7.92 -8.43
N LEU A 109 10.71 -8.20 -7.45
CA LEU A 109 9.28 -8.43 -7.67
C LEU A 109 8.52 -7.16 -7.31
N ILE A 110 7.67 -6.70 -8.22
CA ILE A 110 6.65 -5.68 -7.97
C ILE A 110 5.30 -6.37 -8.09
N LEU A 111 4.54 -6.38 -7.02
CA LEU A 111 3.23 -7.00 -6.91
C LEU A 111 2.22 -5.94 -6.48
N LEU A 112 1.15 -5.77 -7.25
CA LEU A 112 0.17 -4.71 -7.07
C LEU A 112 -1.24 -5.23 -7.40
N GLY A 113 -2.28 -4.70 -6.75
CA GLY A 113 -3.65 -4.82 -7.24
C GLY A 113 -3.95 -3.82 -8.37
N GLU A 114 -4.83 -4.17 -9.30
CA GLU A 114 -5.24 -3.27 -10.39
C GLU A 114 -5.90 -1.98 -9.89
N ASP A 115 -6.57 -2.06 -8.74
CA ASP A 115 -7.31 -0.97 -8.11
C ASP A 115 -6.50 -0.26 -7.00
N ASP A 116 -5.19 -0.54 -6.88
CA ASP A 116 -4.30 0.27 -6.04
C ASP A 116 -3.98 1.60 -6.74
N ILE A 117 -4.96 2.49 -6.72
CA ILE A 117 -4.91 3.80 -7.39
C ILE A 117 -3.78 4.69 -6.89
N VAL A 118 -3.28 4.45 -5.68
CA VAL A 118 -2.21 5.25 -5.08
C VAL A 118 -0.87 4.86 -5.70
N PHE A 119 -0.61 3.56 -5.82
CA PHE A 119 0.70 3.06 -6.23
C PHE A 119 0.78 2.59 -7.69
N PHE A 120 -0.35 2.50 -8.41
CA PHE A 120 -0.35 2.03 -9.79
C PHE A 120 0.69 2.74 -10.65
N LYS A 121 0.71 4.08 -10.64
CA LYS A 121 1.64 4.85 -11.46
C LYS A 121 3.09 4.71 -11.02
N ALA A 122 3.34 4.76 -9.71
CA ALA A 122 4.68 4.59 -9.15
C ALA A 122 5.24 3.20 -9.51
N SER A 123 4.41 2.16 -9.42
CA SER A 123 4.77 0.78 -9.75
C SER A 123 5.12 0.62 -11.24
N GLU A 124 4.36 1.25 -12.17
CA GLU A 124 4.70 1.28 -13.59
C GLU A 124 6.08 1.91 -13.83
N ILE A 125 6.36 3.02 -13.13
CA ILE A 125 7.65 3.70 -13.25
C ILE A 125 8.77 2.80 -12.73
N MET A 126 8.58 2.14 -11.60
CA MET A 126 9.54 1.18 -11.05
C MET A 126 9.80 0.04 -12.05
N ALA A 127 8.75 -0.59 -12.58
CA ALA A 127 8.85 -1.67 -13.56
C ALA A 127 9.59 -1.25 -14.84
N LYS A 128 9.41 0.00 -15.30
CA LYS A 128 10.10 0.53 -16.50
C LYS A 128 11.56 0.92 -16.25
N ARG A 129 12.01 1.01 -15.00
CA ARG A 129 13.33 1.59 -14.65
C ARG A 129 14.25 0.63 -13.92
N ILE A 130 13.72 -0.38 -13.24
CA ILE A 130 14.51 -1.45 -12.62
C ILE A 130 14.95 -2.43 -13.73
N PRO A 131 16.25 -2.73 -13.86
CA PRO A 131 16.75 -3.56 -14.96
C PRO A 131 16.27 -5.01 -14.96
N ASP A 132 16.09 -5.61 -13.78
CA ASP A 132 15.70 -7.02 -13.62
C ASP A 132 14.49 -7.10 -12.69
N VAL A 133 13.30 -7.07 -13.30
CA VAL A 133 12.05 -6.91 -12.59
C VAL A 133 10.97 -7.82 -13.15
N ARG A 134 10.21 -8.42 -12.23
CA ARG A 134 8.93 -9.06 -12.51
C ARG A 134 7.84 -8.12 -12.02
N TYR A 135 6.93 -7.75 -12.90
CA TYR A 135 5.81 -6.86 -12.58
C TYR A 135 4.49 -7.60 -12.74
N VAL A 136 3.79 -7.80 -11.63
CA VAL A 136 2.54 -8.55 -11.56
C VAL A 136 1.43 -7.66 -11.04
N ILE A 137 0.31 -7.62 -11.79
CA ILE A 137 -0.90 -6.90 -11.42
C ILE A 137 -2.02 -7.92 -11.17
N PHE A 138 -2.70 -7.80 -10.04
CA PHE A 138 -3.86 -8.62 -9.71
C PHE A 138 -5.16 -7.93 -10.08
N ASP A 139 -5.90 -8.51 -11.02
CA ASP A 139 -7.26 -8.13 -11.33
C ASP A 139 -8.19 -8.32 -10.11
N GLY A 140 -9.12 -7.38 -9.94
CA GLY A 140 -10.10 -7.27 -8.88
C GLY A 140 -9.56 -6.90 -7.50
N VAL A 141 -8.26 -6.59 -7.37
CA VAL A 141 -7.58 -6.40 -6.08
C VAL A 141 -7.15 -4.94 -5.91
N GLY A 142 -7.30 -4.41 -4.70
CA GLY A 142 -6.83 -3.09 -4.30
C GLY A 142 -5.43 -3.09 -3.68
N HIS A 143 -5.23 -2.24 -2.68
CA HIS A 143 -3.92 -1.99 -2.08
C HIS A 143 -3.41 -3.16 -1.24
N MET A 144 -4.30 -3.81 -0.48
CA MET A 144 -3.91 -4.77 0.55
C MET A 144 -3.84 -6.18 -0.04
N THR A 145 -3.00 -6.39 -1.06
CA THR A 145 -2.90 -7.65 -1.84
C THR A 145 -2.78 -8.91 -0.96
N ALA A 146 -2.00 -8.84 0.12
CA ALA A 146 -1.83 -9.94 1.07
C ALA A 146 -3.10 -10.28 1.89
N ILE A 147 -4.03 -9.34 2.04
CA ILE A 147 -5.33 -9.55 2.72
C ILE A 147 -6.41 -9.88 1.68
N GLU A 148 -6.43 -9.13 0.58
CA GLU A 148 -7.48 -9.20 -0.44
C GLU A 148 -7.34 -10.46 -1.31
N SER A 149 -6.11 -10.92 -1.55
CA SER A 149 -5.83 -12.09 -2.38
C SER A 149 -4.59 -12.85 -1.87
N PRO A 150 -4.67 -13.45 -0.67
CA PRO A 150 -3.52 -14.08 -0.01
C PRO A 150 -2.91 -15.21 -0.83
N GLU A 151 -3.71 -16.08 -1.45
CA GLU A 151 -3.21 -17.22 -2.20
C GLU A 151 -2.41 -16.80 -3.43
N ARG A 152 -2.91 -15.80 -4.19
CA ARG A 152 -2.19 -15.25 -5.34
C ARG A 152 -0.91 -14.56 -4.89
N THR A 153 -0.97 -13.77 -3.81
CA THR A 153 0.21 -13.09 -3.25
C THR A 153 1.29 -14.10 -2.85
N THR A 154 0.94 -15.12 -2.06
CA THR A 154 1.87 -16.17 -1.64
C THR A 154 2.43 -16.93 -2.84
N LYS A 155 1.59 -17.31 -3.80
CA LYS A 155 2.03 -18.02 -5.00
C LYS A 155 3.08 -17.22 -5.78
N GLU A 156 2.83 -15.94 -6.05
CA GLU A 156 3.76 -15.10 -6.81
C GLU A 156 5.08 -14.85 -6.07
N ILE A 157 5.04 -14.71 -4.75
CA ILE A 157 6.26 -14.59 -3.94
C ILE A 157 7.08 -15.88 -4.02
N LEU A 158 6.45 -17.04 -3.82
CA LEU A 158 7.15 -18.34 -3.85
C LEU A 158 7.74 -18.63 -5.23
N ASP A 159 6.97 -18.41 -6.29
CA ASP A 159 7.41 -18.61 -7.67
C ASP A 159 8.57 -17.68 -8.05
N PHE A 160 8.52 -16.41 -7.61
CA PHE A 160 9.62 -15.48 -7.77
C PHE A 160 10.88 -15.95 -7.04
N LEU A 161 10.77 -16.37 -5.78
CA LEU A 161 11.91 -16.85 -5.00
C LEU A 161 12.52 -18.12 -5.63
N GLU A 162 11.70 -19.04 -6.12
CA GLU A 162 12.17 -20.22 -6.84
C GLU A 162 12.88 -19.85 -8.14
N THR A 163 12.30 -18.95 -8.94
CA THR A 163 12.92 -18.44 -10.17
C THR A 163 14.29 -17.82 -9.89
N VAL A 164 14.39 -16.96 -8.87
CA VAL A 164 15.64 -16.32 -8.47
C VAL A 164 16.66 -17.36 -8.01
N ASN A 165 16.24 -18.36 -7.25
CA ASN A 165 17.12 -19.44 -6.79
C ASN A 165 17.67 -20.28 -7.95
N GLN A 166 16.88 -20.49 -9.00
CA GLN A 166 17.28 -21.28 -10.18
C GLN A 166 18.12 -20.49 -11.19
N THR A 167 17.78 -19.22 -11.42
CA THR A 167 18.30 -18.43 -12.57
C THR A 167 19.16 -17.23 -12.16
N GLY A 168 19.04 -16.77 -10.91
CA GLY A 168 19.58 -15.49 -10.45
C GLY A 168 18.88 -14.27 -11.08
N LYS A 169 17.70 -14.45 -11.69
CA LYS A 169 16.92 -13.43 -12.40
C LYS A 169 15.49 -13.32 -11.87
N ALA A 170 14.83 -12.18 -12.13
CA ALA A 170 13.45 -11.99 -11.73
C ALA A 170 12.46 -12.79 -12.60
N ASN A 171 12.87 -13.18 -13.81
CA ASN A 171 12.07 -13.94 -14.75
C ASN A 171 12.87 -15.14 -15.25
N MET A 172 12.17 -16.21 -15.65
CA MET A 172 12.75 -17.43 -16.23
C MET A 172 13.39 -17.17 -17.59
#